data_AF-A0A6H9KTN9-F1
#
_entry.id   AF-A0A6H9KTN9-F1
#
_cell.length_a   1.000
_cell.length_b   1.000
_cell.length_c   1.000
_cell.angle_alpha   90.00
_cell.angle_beta   90.00
_cell.angle_gamma   90.00
#
_symmetry.space_group_name_H-M   'P 1'
#
loop_
_entity.id
_entity.type
_entity.pdbx_description
1 polymer ?
#
loop_
_entity_poly.entity_id
_entity_poly.type
_entity_poly.pdbx_seq_one_letter_code
_entity_poly.pdbx_strand_id
1 'polypeptide(L)'
;MKRIPLNYVAWLIAVLCMFSLHTITRAQEKACVFNESSLSFTGSPLDQAKCLLRPVKMYAHLGVQLDELPPPLEAIIGQAVSIEKSQFRQYLLNNNISESDIGGSISEPLSRAHNNTHTDYAKYLVIHDTSTPYYGDKRFEEDQPFPANINDKTWKWNDLQKRWAANKNAHLFINRVGESITNHDFKTPWRATKFEMSVPEKKARGLFLHIELIQPRSRDPKGGSKNDAIAPKPGFPDAQLERLALVYIAASIRGGQWMIPAFHCALDAGIPDAHDDPQNFDLNQWASKINTLVRSIQAIETTNKE
;
A
#
# COMPACT_ATOMS: atom_id res chain seq x y z
N MET A 1 58.00 -37.56 -43.29
CA MET A 1 58.25 -36.24 -42.67
C MET A 1 57.58 -35.15 -43.50
N LYS A 2 56.46 -34.59 -43.02
CA LYS A 2 55.90 -33.32 -43.51
C LYS A 2 55.55 -32.49 -42.27
N ARG A 3 56.16 -31.31 -42.16
CA ARG A 3 56.00 -30.37 -41.04
C ARG A 3 54.62 -29.72 -41.14
N ILE A 4 53.84 -29.78 -40.07
CA ILE A 4 52.58 -29.04 -39.91
C ILE A 4 52.95 -27.62 -39.46
N PRO A 5 52.38 -26.57 -40.07
CA PRO A 5 52.71 -25.20 -39.72
C PRO A 5 52.09 -24.80 -38.37
N LEU A 6 52.94 -24.16 -37.58
CA LEU A 6 52.68 -23.56 -36.28
C LEU A 6 51.74 -22.35 -36.48
N ASN A 7 50.42 -22.54 -36.41
CA ASN A 7 49.46 -21.41 -36.37
C ASN A 7 48.06 -21.82 -35.84
N TYR A 8 48.02 -22.73 -34.86
CA TYR A 8 46.76 -23.17 -34.23
C TYR A 8 46.79 -23.08 -32.69
N VAL A 9 47.54 -22.12 -32.12
CA VAL A 9 47.59 -21.92 -30.65
C VAL A 9 47.16 -20.51 -30.22
N ALA A 10 46.78 -19.63 -31.16
CA ALA A 10 46.36 -18.26 -30.86
C ALA A 10 44.84 -18.03 -30.86
N TRP A 11 44.02 -19.07 -31.01
CA TRP A 11 42.55 -18.95 -31.10
C TRP A 11 41.78 -19.71 -30.01
N LEU A 12 42.42 -20.03 -28.88
CA LEU A 12 41.79 -20.79 -27.79
C LEU A 12 41.83 -20.11 -26.40
N ILE A 13 42.24 -18.84 -26.33
CA ILE A 13 42.24 -18.06 -25.06
C ILE A 13 41.36 -16.78 -25.16
N ALA A 14 40.93 -16.36 -26.35
CA ALA A 14 40.12 -15.15 -26.53
C ALA A 14 38.59 -15.39 -26.58
N VAL A 15 38.10 -16.61 -26.38
CA VAL A 15 36.66 -16.93 -26.39
C VAL A 15 36.12 -17.24 -24.99
N LEU A 16 36.98 -17.39 -23.98
CA LEU A 16 36.56 -17.72 -22.61
C LEU A 16 36.40 -16.51 -21.67
N CYS A 17 36.41 -15.28 -22.19
CA CYS A 17 36.30 -14.04 -21.39
C CYS A 17 35.18 -13.09 -21.84
N MET A 18 34.15 -13.58 -22.55
CA MET A 18 33.00 -12.76 -22.98
C MET A 18 31.62 -13.35 -22.64
N PHE A 19 31.54 -14.23 -21.63
CA PHE A 19 30.27 -14.68 -21.04
C PHE A 19 30.15 -14.37 -19.55
N SER A 20 30.70 -13.23 -19.12
CA SER A 20 30.34 -12.61 -17.84
C SER A 20 29.42 -11.41 -18.09
N LEU A 21 28.46 -11.56 -19.01
CA LEU A 21 27.39 -10.59 -19.18
C LEU A 21 26.35 -10.82 -18.08
N HIS A 22 26.56 -10.12 -16.97
CA HIS A 22 25.52 -9.50 -16.15
C HIS A 22 24.25 -10.35 -15.92
N THR A 23 24.34 -11.35 -15.03
CA THR A 23 23.17 -11.66 -14.21
C THR A 23 23.08 -10.63 -13.07
N ILE A 24 22.85 -9.37 -13.41
CA ILE A 24 22.16 -8.46 -12.48
C ILE A 24 20.68 -8.77 -12.65
N THR A 25 20.28 -9.98 -12.25
CA THR A 25 18.87 -10.31 -12.10
C THR A 25 18.32 -9.42 -10.98
N ARG A 26 17.58 -8.39 -11.37
CA ARG A 26 16.37 -7.83 -10.71
C ARG A 26 16.26 -8.02 -9.18
N ALA A 27 17.30 -7.70 -8.40
CA ALA A 27 17.20 -7.72 -6.93
C ALA A 27 16.09 -6.77 -6.43
N GLN A 28 15.78 -5.73 -7.22
CA GLN A 28 14.72 -4.76 -6.98
C GLN A 28 13.30 -5.26 -7.29
N GLU A 29 13.07 -6.49 -7.76
CA GLU A 29 11.70 -7.02 -7.99
C GLU A 29 11.42 -8.30 -7.20
N LYS A 30 12.31 -8.68 -6.28
CA LYS A 30 12.09 -9.87 -5.45
C LYS A 30 10.86 -9.67 -4.57
N ALA A 31 9.95 -10.64 -4.61
CA ALA A 31 8.75 -10.68 -3.77
C ALA A 31 9.08 -10.88 -2.29
N CYS A 32 8.24 -10.34 -1.42
CA CYS A 32 8.28 -10.66 0.01
C CYS A 32 7.85 -12.11 0.22
N VAL A 33 8.59 -12.85 1.04
CA VAL A 33 8.35 -14.29 1.20
C VAL A 33 7.14 -14.53 2.10
N PHE A 34 6.07 -15.08 1.54
CA PHE A 34 4.87 -15.48 2.26
C PHE A 34 4.89 -16.96 2.62
N ASN A 35 4.59 -17.27 3.88
CA ASN A 35 4.44 -18.63 4.36
C ASN A 35 2.94 -18.96 4.45
N GLU A 36 2.49 -19.84 3.57
CA GLU A 36 1.08 -20.25 3.46
C GLU A 36 0.58 -21.02 4.68
N SER A 37 1.45 -21.71 5.42
CA SER A 37 1.06 -22.46 6.61
C SER A 37 0.76 -21.54 7.79
N SER A 38 1.53 -20.47 7.95
CA SER A 38 1.32 -19.46 9.01
C SER A 38 0.45 -18.28 8.57
N LEU A 39 0.05 -18.23 7.30
CA LEU A 39 -0.65 -17.10 6.68
C LEU A 39 0.00 -15.77 7.06
N SER A 40 1.30 -15.67 6.79
CA SER A 40 2.11 -14.51 7.16
C SER A 40 3.31 -14.35 6.25
N PHE A 41 3.76 -13.12 6.04
CA PHE A 41 5.11 -12.88 5.52
C PHE A 41 6.15 -13.32 6.54
N THR A 42 7.35 -13.65 6.06
CA THR A 42 8.45 -14.15 6.87
C THR A 42 9.10 -13.01 7.67
N GLY A 43 9.47 -13.30 8.92
CA GLY A 43 10.13 -12.36 9.82
C GLY A 43 9.17 -11.72 10.83
N SER A 44 9.71 -10.83 11.66
CA SER A 44 8.92 -10.03 12.59
C SER A 44 7.96 -9.09 11.85
N PRO A 45 6.90 -8.56 12.49
CA PRO A 45 6.02 -7.56 11.88
C PRO A 45 6.79 -6.37 11.27
N LEU A 46 7.91 -5.97 11.89
CA LEU A 46 8.77 -4.91 11.39
C LEU A 46 9.54 -5.34 10.13
N ASP A 47 10.11 -6.56 10.10
CA ASP A 47 10.78 -7.10 8.90
C ASP A 47 9.82 -7.18 7.71
N GLN A 48 8.58 -7.61 7.99
CA GLN A 48 7.51 -7.67 6.99
C GLN A 48 7.20 -6.28 6.44
N ALA A 49 6.98 -5.29 7.30
CA ALA A 49 6.71 -3.91 6.87
C ALA A 49 7.87 -3.29 6.07
N LYS A 50 9.13 -3.54 6.45
CA LYS A 50 10.32 -3.11 5.69
C LYS A 50 10.37 -3.67 4.27
N CYS A 51 9.89 -4.91 4.09
CA CYS A 51 9.74 -5.50 2.76
C CYS A 51 8.52 -4.96 2.00
N LEU A 52 7.40 -4.76 2.69
CA LEU A 52 6.11 -4.41 2.07
C LEU A 52 5.91 -2.92 1.79
N LEU A 53 6.70 -2.03 2.41
CA LEU A 53 6.66 -0.57 2.21
C LEU A 53 7.75 -0.05 1.27
N ARG A 54 8.29 -0.92 0.42
CA ARG A 54 9.33 -0.56 -0.55
C ARG A 54 8.85 0.56 -1.48
N PRO A 55 9.66 1.59 -1.76
CA PRO A 55 9.26 2.69 -2.65
C PRO A 55 8.76 2.15 -4.00
N VAL A 56 7.57 2.57 -4.40
CA VAL A 56 6.98 2.12 -5.67
C VAL A 56 7.40 3.04 -6.81
N LYS A 57 7.83 2.44 -7.92
CA LYS A 57 8.20 3.12 -9.17
C LYS A 57 7.24 2.68 -10.27
N MET A 58 7.20 3.46 -11.34
CA MET A 58 6.40 3.14 -12.54
C MET A 58 6.63 1.70 -13.02
N TYR A 59 5.61 1.08 -13.60
CA TYR A 59 5.67 -0.25 -14.20
C TYR A 59 5.99 -1.39 -13.22
N ALA A 60 5.46 -1.28 -12.01
CA ALA A 60 5.56 -2.25 -10.93
C ALA A 60 6.99 -2.55 -10.49
N HIS A 61 7.90 -1.59 -10.72
CA HIS A 61 9.25 -1.66 -10.20
C HIS A 61 9.27 -1.21 -8.74
N LEU A 62 10.03 -1.91 -7.91
CA LEU A 62 10.20 -1.55 -6.51
C LEU A 62 11.58 -0.97 -6.26
N GLY A 63 11.66 -0.08 -5.29
CA GLY A 63 12.91 0.39 -4.69
C GLY A 63 13.61 -0.72 -3.93
N VAL A 64 14.75 -0.38 -3.35
CA VAL A 64 15.45 -1.28 -2.41
C VAL A 64 14.55 -1.58 -1.22
N GLN A 65 14.73 -2.76 -0.63
CA GLN A 65 14.15 -3.05 0.68
C GLN A 65 14.63 -2.01 1.70
N LEU A 66 13.74 -1.58 2.58
CA LEU A 66 14.07 -0.59 3.59
C LEU A 66 14.88 -1.25 4.71
N ASP A 67 16.02 -0.65 5.07
CA ASP A 67 16.78 -1.06 6.24
C ASP A 67 16.10 -0.58 7.53
N GLU A 68 15.45 0.58 7.47
CA GLU A 68 14.75 1.26 8.56
C GLU A 68 13.41 1.82 8.08
N LEU A 69 12.41 1.86 8.96
CA LEU A 69 11.18 2.63 8.71
C LEU A 69 11.29 4.00 9.41
N PRO A 70 10.45 4.98 9.05
CA PRO A 70 10.36 6.21 9.83
C PRO A 70 10.07 5.90 11.32
N PRO A 71 10.70 6.61 12.28
CA PRO A 71 10.69 6.22 13.69
C PRO A 71 9.32 5.96 14.31
N PRO A 72 8.24 6.73 14.00
CA PRO A 72 6.92 6.41 14.52
C PRO A 72 6.40 5.02 14.14
N LEU A 73 6.73 4.54 12.94
CA LEU A 73 6.31 3.22 12.47
C LEU A 73 7.15 2.10 13.12
N GLU A 74 8.47 2.29 13.24
CA GLU A 74 9.34 1.31 13.92
C GLU A 74 8.92 1.08 15.37
N ALA A 75 8.50 2.15 16.05
CA ALA A 75 8.11 2.07 17.46
C ALA A 75 6.80 1.31 17.70
N ILE A 76 5.89 1.26 16.72
CA ILE A 76 4.53 0.77 16.95
C ILE A 76 4.18 -0.52 16.20
N ILE A 77 4.71 -0.77 14.99
CA ILE A 77 4.26 -1.88 14.15
C ILE A 77 4.37 -3.22 14.89
N GLY A 78 3.28 -3.98 14.92
CA GLY A 78 3.20 -5.26 15.59
C GLY A 78 3.15 -5.18 17.13
N GLN A 79 3.18 -4.00 17.74
CA GLN A 79 2.98 -3.84 19.18
C GLN A 79 1.48 -3.81 19.53
N ALA A 80 1.16 -4.07 20.79
CA ALA A 80 -0.20 -3.87 21.30
C ALA A 80 -0.59 -2.39 21.19
N VAL A 81 -1.84 -2.12 20.84
CA VAL A 81 -2.36 -0.75 20.79
C VAL A 81 -2.70 -0.27 22.20
N SER A 82 -2.16 0.88 22.60
CA SER A 82 -2.40 1.49 23.92
C SER A 82 -3.51 2.54 23.93
N ILE A 83 -4.14 2.80 22.78
CA ILE A 83 -5.26 3.74 22.67
C ILE A 83 -6.55 3.03 23.10
N GLU A 84 -7.23 3.60 24.09
CA GLU A 84 -8.54 3.11 24.51
C GLU A 84 -9.62 3.41 23.46
N LYS A 85 -10.54 2.46 23.26
CA LYS A 85 -11.66 2.63 22.30
C LYS A 85 -12.51 3.86 22.62
N SER A 86 -12.66 4.22 23.90
CA SER A 86 -13.39 5.40 24.35
C SER A 86 -12.69 6.71 23.95
N GLN A 87 -11.36 6.81 24.13
CA GLN A 87 -10.57 7.96 23.69
C GLN A 87 -10.69 8.15 22.17
N PHE A 88 -10.58 7.06 21.42
CA PHE A 88 -10.70 7.11 19.98
C PHE A 88 -12.10 7.58 19.54
N ARG A 89 -13.17 7.04 20.14
CA ARG A 89 -14.53 7.51 19.87
C ARG A 89 -14.72 8.98 20.18
N GLN A 90 -14.18 9.45 21.30
CA GLN A 90 -14.26 10.86 21.65
C GLN A 90 -13.50 11.73 20.63
N TYR A 91 -12.35 11.27 20.13
CA TYR A 91 -11.65 11.94 19.04
C TYR A 91 -12.52 12.05 17.79
N LEU A 92 -13.16 10.95 17.38
CA LEU A 92 -14.04 10.92 16.21
C LEU A 92 -15.22 11.88 16.37
N LEU A 93 -15.86 11.87 17.54
CA LEU A 93 -16.96 12.78 17.89
C LEU A 93 -16.51 14.25 17.81
N ASN A 94 -15.37 14.60 18.42
CA ASN A 94 -14.82 15.96 18.40
C ASN A 94 -14.50 16.46 16.98
N ASN A 95 -14.23 15.54 16.05
CA ASN A 95 -13.89 15.86 14.66
C ASN A 95 -15.05 15.62 13.68
N ASN A 96 -16.26 15.29 14.16
CA ASN A 96 -17.42 14.97 13.33
C ASN A 96 -17.15 13.85 12.30
N ILE A 97 -16.43 12.81 12.70
CA ILE A 97 -16.11 11.66 11.85
C ILE A 97 -16.95 10.47 12.30
N SER A 98 -17.70 9.86 11.38
CA SER A 98 -18.44 8.63 11.68
C SER A 98 -17.51 7.42 11.67
N GLU A 99 -17.74 6.44 12.55
CA GLU A 99 -17.07 5.13 12.47
C GLU A 99 -17.31 4.46 11.10
N SER A 100 -18.46 4.72 10.47
CA SER A 100 -18.77 4.25 9.11
C SER A 100 -17.87 4.84 8.03
N ASP A 101 -17.14 5.91 8.31
CA ASP A 101 -16.23 6.53 7.34
C ASP A 101 -14.81 5.97 7.44
N ILE A 102 -14.51 5.15 8.45
CA ILE A 102 -13.16 4.67 8.77
C ILE A 102 -13.09 3.13 8.90
N GLY A 103 -13.95 2.42 8.17
CA GLY A 103 -13.95 0.96 8.11
C GLY A 103 -15.02 0.29 8.97
N GLY A 104 -15.91 1.05 9.62
CA GLY A 104 -17.03 0.52 10.40
C GLY A 104 -16.77 0.52 11.91
N SER A 105 -17.62 -0.19 12.66
CA SER A 105 -17.67 -0.04 14.12
C SER A 105 -16.39 -0.44 14.83
N ILE A 106 -15.93 0.37 15.77
CA ILE A 106 -14.72 0.12 16.59
C ILE A 106 -14.94 -1.01 17.61
N SER A 107 -16.20 -1.35 17.90
CA SER A 107 -16.53 -2.51 18.75
C SER A 107 -16.44 -3.84 17.99
N GLU A 108 -16.56 -3.82 16.66
CA GLU A 108 -16.59 -5.05 15.86
C GLU A 108 -15.17 -5.58 15.61
N PRO A 109 -15.00 -6.91 15.53
CA PRO A 109 -13.70 -7.48 15.21
C PRO A 109 -13.30 -7.17 13.77
N LEU A 110 -12.02 -7.33 13.45
CA LEU A 110 -11.58 -7.40 12.06
C LEU A 110 -12.06 -8.70 11.40
N SER A 111 -11.98 -8.76 10.07
CA SER A 111 -12.16 -9.99 9.31
C SER A 111 -11.09 -11.01 9.67
N ARG A 112 -11.32 -12.27 9.32
CA ARG A 112 -10.37 -13.38 9.50
C ARG A 112 -10.08 -14.03 8.16
N ALA A 113 -8.91 -14.65 8.07
CA ALA A 113 -8.49 -15.43 6.92
C ALA A 113 -9.48 -16.57 6.59
N HIS A 114 -9.34 -17.15 5.40
CA HIS A 114 -10.26 -18.15 4.85
C HIS A 114 -11.73 -17.69 4.91
N ASN A 115 -12.02 -16.45 4.49
CA ASN A 115 -13.40 -15.96 4.43
C ASN A 115 -14.11 -16.03 5.80
N ASN A 116 -13.45 -15.53 6.85
CA ASN A 116 -13.90 -15.56 8.25
C ASN A 116 -13.96 -16.94 8.93
N THR A 117 -13.39 -18.00 8.34
CA THR A 117 -13.42 -19.35 8.95
C THR A 117 -12.14 -19.74 9.68
N HIS A 118 -11.03 -19.02 9.46
CA HIS A 118 -9.78 -19.22 10.19
C HIS A 118 -9.75 -18.44 11.51
N THR A 119 -8.80 -18.74 12.40
CA THR A 119 -8.60 -18.02 13.68
C THR A 119 -7.86 -16.70 13.51
N ASP A 120 -7.03 -16.60 12.48
CA ASP A 120 -6.20 -15.43 12.22
C ASP A 120 -7.02 -14.26 11.70
N TYR A 121 -7.09 -13.20 12.50
CA TYR A 121 -7.62 -11.90 12.10
C TYR A 121 -6.76 -11.25 11.01
N ALA A 122 -7.33 -10.27 10.32
CA ALA A 122 -6.58 -9.42 9.39
C ALA A 122 -5.34 -8.83 10.07
N LYS A 123 -4.19 -8.97 9.40
CA LYS A 123 -2.87 -8.56 9.91
C LYS A 123 -2.31 -7.36 9.15
N TYR A 124 -2.74 -7.18 7.90
CA TYR A 124 -2.17 -6.22 6.97
C TYR A 124 -3.15 -5.13 6.58
N LEU A 125 -2.66 -3.90 6.48
CA LEU A 125 -3.38 -2.79 5.86
C LEU A 125 -2.71 -2.47 4.53
N VAL A 126 -3.40 -2.75 3.43
CA VAL A 126 -2.86 -2.58 2.07
C VAL A 126 -3.27 -1.21 1.56
N ILE A 127 -2.28 -0.40 1.23
CA ILE A 127 -2.43 0.92 0.67
C ILE A 127 -2.36 0.79 -0.84
N HIS A 128 -3.45 1.19 -1.47
CA HIS A 128 -3.61 1.27 -2.92
C HIS A 128 -3.68 2.74 -3.35
N ASP A 129 -3.56 2.95 -4.65
CA ASP A 129 -4.16 4.13 -5.27
C ASP A 129 -5.03 3.73 -6.44
N THR A 130 -6.11 4.50 -6.66
CA THR A 130 -7.19 4.11 -7.57
C THR A 130 -6.78 4.03 -9.03
N SER A 131 -5.59 4.56 -9.35
CA SER A 131 -5.10 4.77 -10.71
C SER A 131 -6.12 5.45 -11.65
N THR A 132 -7.06 6.20 -11.07
CA THR A 132 -8.29 6.68 -11.70
C THR A 132 -8.68 8.02 -11.09
N PRO A 133 -9.05 9.03 -11.90
CA PRO A 133 -9.22 8.99 -13.35
C PRO A 133 -7.94 8.92 -14.15
N TYR A 134 -8.04 8.31 -15.34
CA TYR A 134 -7.01 8.36 -16.37
C TYR A 134 -7.15 9.61 -17.24
N TYR A 135 -6.07 10.38 -17.37
CA TYR A 135 -6.02 11.60 -18.18
C TYR A 135 -5.35 11.42 -19.55
N GLY A 136 -4.99 10.20 -19.95
CA GLY A 136 -4.56 9.93 -21.32
C GLY A 136 -3.16 10.45 -21.66
N ASP A 137 -2.99 10.70 -22.95
CA ASP A 137 -1.84 11.30 -23.64
C ASP A 137 -1.55 12.75 -23.24
N LYS A 138 -2.35 13.32 -22.33
CA LYS A 138 -2.03 14.60 -21.73
C LYS A 138 -0.68 14.43 -21.06
N ARG A 139 0.34 15.06 -21.62
CA ARG A 139 1.68 15.07 -21.07
C ARG A 139 1.61 15.81 -19.74
N PHE A 140 1.95 15.14 -18.64
CA PHE A 140 2.14 15.78 -17.34
C PHE A 140 3.62 15.80 -16.93
N GLU A 141 4.52 15.86 -17.92
CA GLU A 141 5.83 16.52 -17.73
C GLU A 141 5.56 18.04 -17.62
N GLU A 142 6.47 18.79 -17.00
CA GLU A 142 6.35 20.15 -16.40
C GLU A 142 5.37 21.20 -17.03
N ASP A 143 4.92 21.05 -18.26
CA ASP A 143 4.19 22.06 -19.05
C ASP A 143 2.67 21.86 -19.22
N GLN A 144 2.05 20.79 -18.69
CA GLN A 144 0.59 20.73 -18.46
C GLN A 144 0.29 19.95 -17.18
N PRO A 145 -0.03 20.58 -16.05
CA PRO A 145 -0.21 19.91 -14.76
C PRO A 145 -1.54 19.15 -14.68
N PHE A 146 -1.62 18.14 -13.78
CA PHE A 146 -2.89 17.55 -13.40
C PHE A 146 -3.86 18.68 -13.07
N PRO A 147 -5.19 18.53 -13.30
CA PRO A 147 -6.12 19.62 -13.08
C PRO A 147 -5.86 20.29 -11.73
N ALA A 148 -5.63 21.61 -11.74
CA ALA A 148 -5.14 22.32 -10.56
C ALA A 148 -6.05 22.10 -9.33
N ASN A 149 -7.32 21.79 -9.58
CA ASN A 149 -8.30 21.53 -8.55
C ASN A 149 -8.36 20.08 -8.03
N ILE A 150 -7.45 19.17 -8.40
CA ILE A 150 -7.51 17.76 -7.95
C ILE A 150 -7.58 17.62 -6.42
N ASN A 151 -7.02 18.58 -5.68
CA ASN A 151 -7.03 18.61 -4.22
C ASN A 151 -8.19 19.44 -3.64
N ASP A 152 -9.19 19.82 -4.44
CA ASP A 152 -10.34 20.63 -4.02
C ASP A 152 -11.66 19.86 -4.14
N LYS A 153 -12.66 20.25 -3.35
CA LYS A 153 -14.02 19.67 -3.42
C LYS A 153 -14.69 19.84 -4.79
N THR A 154 -14.24 20.79 -5.60
CA THR A 154 -14.78 21.04 -6.95
C THR A 154 -14.34 19.99 -7.97
N TRP A 155 -13.29 19.22 -7.68
CA TRP A 155 -12.89 18.12 -8.54
C TRP A 155 -13.86 16.96 -8.39
N LYS A 156 -14.60 16.67 -9.45
CA LYS A 156 -15.72 15.70 -9.48
C LYS A 156 -15.39 14.28 -9.00
N TRP A 157 -14.11 13.94 -8.82
CA TRP A 157 -13.64 12.65 -8.31
C TRP A 157 -13.47 12.63 -6.79
N ASN A 158 -13.53 13.78 -6.14
CA ASN A 158 -13.65 13.90 -4.68
C ASN A 158 -15.09 13.71 -4.18
N ASP A 159 -16.10 13.66 -5.06
CA ASP A 159 -17.48 13.29 -4.70
C ASP A 159 -17.58 11.78 -4.44
N LEU A 160 -17.37 11.40 -3.17
CA LEU A 160 -17.35 10.01 -2.71
C LEU A 160 -18.64 9.25 -2.99
N GLN A 161 -19.78 9.88 -2.73
CA GLN A 161 -21.09 9.25 -2.91
C GLN A 161 -21.34 8.94 -4.39
N LYS A 162 -21.09 9.90 -5.27
CA LYS A 162 -21.36 9.73 -6.70
C LYS A 162 -20.38 8.81 -7.41
N ARG A 163 -19.12 8.77 -6.96
CA ARG A 163 -18.03 8.11 -7.70
C ARG A 163 -17.63 6.77 -7.12
N TRP A 164 -17.73 6.59 -5.81
CA TRP A 164 -17.03 5.51 -5.12
C TRP A 164 -17.95 4.66 -4.24
N ALA A 165 -19.13 5.13 -3.82
CA ALA A 165 -20.06 4.37 -2.95
C ALA A 165 -20.52 3.02 -3.53
N ALA A 166 -20.65 2.92 -4.87
CA ALA A 166 -21.02 1.68 -5.55
C ALA A 166 -19.80 0.79 -5.90
N ASN A 167 -18.57 1.30 -5.76
CA ASN A 167 -17.37 0.56 -6.11
C ASN A 167 -17.05 -0.46 -5.00
N LYS A 168 -16.94 -1.74 -5.32
CA LYS A 168 -16.72 -2.80 -4.32
C LYS A 168 -15.29 -3.36 -4.34
N ASN A 169 -14.33 -2.67 -4.95
CA ASN A 169 -12.97 -3.19 -5.13
C ASN A 169 -12.16 -3.24 -3.83
N ALA A 170 -12.42 -2.36 -2.86
CA ALA A 170 -11.69 -2.26 -1.60
C ALA A 170 -12.63 -2.03 -0.41
N HIS A 171 -12.09 -2.09 0.81
CA HIS A 171 -12.88 -1.82 2.01
C HIS A 171 -13.28 -0.35 2.08
N LEU A 172 -12.39 0.55 1.68
CA LEU A 172 -12.56 1.98 1.90
C LEU A 172 -11.84 2.79 0.82
N PHE A 173 -12.45 3.90 0.43
CA PHE A 173 -11.86 4.90 -0.47
C PHE A 173 -11.63 6.21 0.28
N ILE A 174 -10.48 6.87 0.05
CA ILE A 174 -10.12 8.17 0.62
C ILE A 174 -9.93 9.16 -0.52
N ASN A 175 -10.67 10.27 -0.49
CA ASN A 175 -10.52 11.32 -1.49
C ASN A 175 -9.35 12.26 -1.18
N ARG A 176 -9.03 13.14 -2.13
CA ARG A 176 -7.87 14.04 -2.02
C ARG A 176 -8.09 15.19 -1.02
N VAL A 177 -9.30 15.36 -0.50
CA VAL A 177 -9.65 16.37 0.52
C VAL A 177 -9.77 15.78 1.94
N GLY A 178 -9.41 14.51 2.14
CA GLY A 178 -9.37 13.87 3.46
C GLY A 178 -10.71 13.37 3.98
N GLU A 179 -11.70 13.19 3.11
CA GLU A 179 -12.94 12.47 3.40
C GLU A 179 -12.80 11.01 2.94
N SER A 180 -13.61 10.12 3.51
CA SER A 180 -13.57 8.69 3.17
C SER A 180 -14.95 8.05 3.20
N ILE A 181 -15.08 6.94 2.48
CA ILE A 181 -16.31 6.13 2.43
C ILE A 181 -15.95 4.66 2.56
N THR A 182 -16.65 3.96 3.47
CA THR A 182 -16.48 2.52 3.67
C THR A 182 -17.45 1.77 2.76
N ASN A 183 -16.89 0.92 1.90
CA ASN A 183 -17.62 0.09 0.94
C ASN A 183 -17.82 -1.34 1.44
N HIS A 184 -16.88 -1.82 2.26
CA HIS A 184 -16.97 -3.04 3.08
C HIS A 184 -16.44 -2.72 4.47
N ASP A 185 -17.21 -3.00 5.52
CA ASP A 185 -16.72 -2.96 6.90
C ASP A 185 -15.50 -3.88 7.04
N PHE A 186 -14.50 -3.52 7.85
CA PHE A 186 -13.32 -4.36 8.06
C PHE A 186 -13.60 -5.75 8.60
N LYS A 187 -14.80 -6.03 9.15
CA LYS A 187 -15.22 -7.40 9.51
C LYS A 187 -15.54 -8.29 8.29
N THR A 188 -15.71 -7.67 7.13
CA THR A 188 -16.01 -8.35 5.87
C THR A 188 -14.73 -8.92 5.26
N PRO A 189 -14.65 -10.22 4.98
CA PRO A 189 -13.45 -10.80 4.41
C PRO A 189 -13.40 -10.49 2.90
N TRP A 190 -12.62 -9.48 2.55
CA TRP A 190 -12.42 -9.07 1.17
C TRP A 190 -11.06 -9.53 0.63
N ARG A 191 -10.86 -9.30 -0.68
CA ARG A 191 -9.59 -9.49 -1.40
C ARG A 191 -9.50 -8.44 -2.50
N ALA A 192 -8.32 -7.89 -2.77
CA ALA A 192 -8.15 -6.89 -3.82
C ALA A 192 -6.82 -6.96 -4.58
N THR A 193 -5.95 -7.93 -4.27
CA THR A 193 -4.64 -8.07 -4.93
C THR A 193 -4.55 -9.34 -5.78
N LYS A 194 -3.66 -9.38 -6.78
CA LYS A 194 -3.39 -10.62 -7.51
C LYS A 194 -2.73 -11.66 -6.62
N PHE A 195 -1.87 -11.21 -5.70
CA PHE A 195 -1.26 -12.04 -4.67
C PHE A 195 -2.29 -12.89 -3.93
N GLU A 196 -3.33 -12.28 -3.35
CA GLU A 196 -4.37 -13.02 -2.61
C GLU A 196 -5.13 -14.03 -3.48
N MET A 197 -5.24 -13.75 -4.78
CA MET A 197 -5.87 -14.68 -5.73
C MET A 197 -4.96 -15.86 -6.09
N SER A 198 -3.64 -15.69 -5.95
CA SER A 198 -2.65 -16.73 -6.23
C SER A 198 -2.45 -17.71 -5.07
N VAL A 199 -2.74 -17.29 -3.83
CA VAL A 199 -2.63 -18.18 -2.66
C VAL A 199 -3.64 -19.34 -2.80
N PRO A 200 -3.19 -20.61 -2.70
CA PRO A 200 -4.03 -21.79 -2.87
C PRO A 200 -5.30 -21.72 -2.04
N GLU A 201 -6.41 -22.24 -2.57
CA GLU A 201 -7.73 -22.27 -1.91
C GLU A 201 -8.24 -20.90 -1.41
N LYS A 202 -7.62 -19.79 -1.86
CA LYS A 202 -7.93 -18.42 -1.42
C LYS A 202 -7.79 -18.23 0.09
N LYS A 203 -6.84 -18.94 0.71
CA LYS A 203 -6.60 -18.93 2.16
C LYS A 203 -6.34 -17.53 2.71
N ALA A 204 -5.69 -16.67 1.94
CA ALA A 204 -5.40 -15.28 2.32
C ALA A 204 -6.63 -14.35 2.37
N ARG A 205 -7.80 -14.74 1.84
CA ARG A 205 -8.98 -13.85 1.83
C ARG A 205 -9.43 -13.47 3.25
N GLY A 206 -9.51 -12.17 3.53
CA GLY A 206 -9.82 -11.62 4.85
C GLY A 206 -8.61 -11.38 5.75
N LEU A 207 -7.39 -11.60 5.24
CA LEU A 207 -6.15 -11.30 5.97
C LEU A 207 -5.67 -9.85 5.75
N PHE A 208 -6.16 -9.20 4.69
CA PHE A 208 -5.72 -7.89 4.18
C PHE A 208 -6.87 -6.88 4.20
N LEU A 209 -6.64 -5.70 4.75
CA LEU A 209 -7.56 -4.56 4.70
C LEU A 209 -7.12 -3.57 3.62
N HIS A 210 -7.82 -3.59 2.48
CA HIS A 210 -7.54 -2.73 1.32
C HIS A 210 -8.12 -1.32 1.45
N ILE A 211 -7.25 -0.31 1.34
CA ILE A 211 -7.57 1.12 1.36
C ILE A 211 -7.16 1.77 0.05
N GLU A 212 -8.11 2.34 -0.66
CA GLU A 212 -7.92 3.01 -1.95
C GLU A 212 -7.75 4.51 -1.76
N LEU A 213 -6.56 5.03 -2.10
CA LEU A 213 -6.33 6.47 -2.16
C LEU A 213 -6.66 7.00 -3.55
N ILE A 214 -7.62 7.92 -3.66
CA ILE A 214 -8.00 8.48 -4.95
C ILE A 214 -6.83 9.29 -5.53
N GLN A 215 -6.28 8.78 -6.64
CA GLN A 215 -5.11 9.31 -7.32
C GLN A 215 -5.37 9.24 -8.84
N PRO A 216 -5.39 10.39 -9.54
CA PRO A 216 -5.46 10.36 -11.00
C PRO A 216 -4.16 9.84 -11.58
N ARG A 217 -4.22 9.29 -12.79
CA ARG A 217 -3.04 8.83 -13.54
C ARG A 217 -3.02 9.36 -14.95
N SER A 218 -1.86 9.27 -15.57
CA SER A 218 -1.63 9.69 -16.94
C SER A 218 -0.60 8.82 -17.64
N ARG A 219 -0.53 8.95 -18.96
CA ARG A 219 0.36 8.14 -19.78
C ARG A 219 1.79 8.64 -19.69
N ASP A 220 2.73 7.73 -19.44
CA ASP A 220 4.13 7.95 -19.79
C ASP A 220 4.31 7.81 -21.31
N PRO A 221 4.70 8.87 -22.04
CA PRO A 221 4.91 8.83 -23.49
C PRO A 221 6.10 7.94 -23.91
N LYS A 222 7.00 7.60 -22.98
CA LYS A 222 8.12 6.67 -23.24
C LYS A 222 7.70 5.20 -23.11
N GLY A 223 6.53 4.94 -22.53
CA GLY A 223 5.92 3.62 -22.45
C GLY A 223 5.08 3.25 -23.67
N GLY A 224 4.33 2.15 -23.57
CA GLY A 224 3.36 1.73 -24.59
C GLY A 224 2.14 2.66 -24.67
N SER A 225 1.38 2.60 -25.76
CA SER A 225 0.24 3.51 -26.01
C SER A 225 -0.93 3.39 -25.02
N LYS A 226 -0.94 2.35 -24.17
CA LYS A 226 -1.95 2.08 -23.15
C LYS A 226 -1.27 1.88 -21.80
N ASN A 227 -0.98 2.96 -21.10
CA ASN A 227 -0.43 2.93 -19.74
C ASN A 227 -0.93 4.11 -18.91
N ASP A 228 -0.97 3.94 -17.60
CA ASP A 228 -1.33 4.90 -16.55
C ASP A 228 -0.15 5.14 -15.57
N ALA A 229 1.06 5.11 -16.11
CA ALA A 229 2.30 5.04 -15.36
C ALA A 229 2.64 6.32 -14.57
N ILE A 230 2.12 7.49 -14.94
CA ILE A 230 2.49 8.75 -14.28
C ILE A 230 1.41 9.16 -13.27
N ALA A 231 1.81 9.25 -11.99
CA ALA A 231 1.03 9.83 -10.89
C ALA A 231 1.45 11.29 -10.56
N PRO A 232 0.58 12.09 -9.91
CA PRO A 232 0.89 13.43 -9.40
C PRO A 232 2.14 13.51 -8.53
N LYS A 233 2.78 14.70 -8.55
CA LYS A 233 3.88 15.07 -7.65
C LYS A 233 3.57 16.43 -7.01
N PRO A 234 3.45 16.52 -5.67
CA PRO A 234 3.44 15.40 -4.72
C PRO A 234 2.25 14.44 -4.98
N GLY A 235 2.40 13.17 -4.58
CA GLY A 235 1.40 12.14 -4.83
C GLY A 235 0.10 12.38 -4.07
N PHE A 236 0.17 12.31 -2.74
CA PHE A 236 -1.01 12.41 -1.87
C PHE A 236 -0.91 13.68 -1.01
N PRO A 237 -1.95 14.53 -0.97
CA PRO A 237 -1.97 15.72 -0.12
C PRO A 237 -2.12 15.34 1.35
N ASP A 238 -1.73 16.27 2.23
CA ASP A 238 -1.76 16.11 3.70
C ASP A 238 -3.09 15.56 4.23
N ALA A 239 -4.22 16.12 3.78
CA ALA A 239 -5.55 15.70 4.25
C ALA A 239 -5.85 14.23 3.93
N GLN A 240 -5.39 13.73 2.77
CA GLN A 240 -5.58 12.35 2.36
C GLN A 240 -4.71 11.40 3.21
N LEU A 241 -3.45 11.77 3.47
CA LEU A 241 -2.54 11.00 4.33
C LEU A 241 -2.97 11.02 5.80
N GLU A 242 -3.52 12.13 6.29
CA GLU A 242 -4.07 12.23 7.64
C GLU A 242 -5.29 11.32 7.80
N ARG A 243 -6.21 11.31 6.82
CA ARG A 243 -7.34 10.37 6.84
C ARG A 243 -6.86 8.91 6.78
N LEU A 244 -5.84 8.60 5.97
CA LEU A 244 -5.25 7.25 5.94
C LEU A 244 -4.65 6.86 7.30
N ALA A 245 -3.95 7.78 7.97
CA ALA A 245 -3.42 7.56 9.31
C ALA A 245 -4.54 7.27 10.32
N LEU A 246 -5.65 8.00 10.25
CA LEU A 246 -6.82 7.74 11.11
C LEU A 246 -7.43 6.36 10.85
N VAL A 247 -7.55 5.96 9.59
CA VAL A 247 -8.04 4.62 9.19
C VAL A 247 -7.10 3.51 9.69
N TYR A 248 -5.78 3.73 9.61
CA TYR A 248 -4.78 2.79 10.13
C TYR A 248 -4.88 2.62 11.65
N ILE A 249 -5.10 3.72 12.38
CA ILE A 249 -5.34 3.69 13.82
C ILE A 249 -6.64 2.93 14.13
N ALA A 250 -7.73 3.19 13.40
CA ALA A 250 -9.01 2.51 13.59
C ALA A 250 -8.90 0.99 13.41
N ALA A 251 -8.25 0.54 12.33
CA ALA A 251 -7.99 -0.88 12.08
C ALA A 251 -7.15 -1.51 13.20
N SER A 252 -6.08 -0.82 13.62
CA SER A 252 -5.19 -1.29 14.68
C SER A 252 -5.91 -1.41 16.04
N ILE A 253 -6.74 -0.43 16.41
CA ILE A 253 -7.55 -0.48 17.64
C ILE A 253 -8.53 -1.66 17.61
N ARG A 254 -9.18 -1.92 16.46
CA ARG A 254 -10.08 -3.08 16.31
C ARG A 254 -9.35 -4.41 16.42
N GLY A 255 -8.13 -4.48 15.90
CA GLY A 255 -7.26 -5.67 15.98
C GLY A 255 -6.55 -5.84 17.34
N GLY A 256 -6.49 -4.80 18.17
CA GLY A 256 -5.74 -4.79 19.44
C GLY A 256 -4.21 -4.73 19.27
N GLN A 257 -3.72 -4.73 18.03
CA GLN A 257 -2.31 -4.70 17.66
C GLN A 257 -2.13 -3.78 16.45
N TRP A 258 -1.03 -3.04 16.42
CA TRP A 258 -0.68 -2.18 15.29
C TRP A 258 -0.48 -3.01 14.03
N MET A 259 -1.30 -2.72 13.02
CA MET A 259 -1.34 -3.43 11.74
C MET A 259 0.00 -3.34 11.01
N ILE A 260 0.30 -4.32 10.14
CA ILE A 260 1.46 -4.28 9.26
C ILE A 260 1.05 -3.57 7.96
N PRO A 261 1.51 -2.33 7.71
CA PRO A 261 1.17 -1.64 6.46
C PRO A 261 1.92 -2.25 5.28
N ALA A 262 1.29 -2.23 4.11
CA ALA A 262 1.83 -2.78 2.88
C ALA A 262 1.42 -1.93 1.67
N PHE A 263 2.29 -1.80 0.69
CA PHE A 263 1.94 -1.29 -0.63
C PHE A 263 1.47 -2.43 -1.54
N HIS A 264 0.45 -2.16 -2.35
CA HIS A 264 -0.09 -3.12 -3.31
C HIS A 264 1.00 -3.68 -4.24
N CYS A 265 1.82 -2.79 -4.82
CA CYS A 265 2.90 -3.20 -5.72
C CYS A 265 3.89 -4.19 -5.05
N ALA A 266 4.17 -4.04 -3.76
CA ALA A 266 5.07 -4.95 -3.04
C ALA A 266 4.46 -6.34 -2.80
N LEU A 267 3.13 -6.43 -2.66
CA LEU A 267 2.42 -7.71 -2.56
C LEU A 267 2.40 -8.44 -3.91
N ASP A 268 2.12 -7.70 -4.99
CA ASP A 268 2.03 -8.26 -6.34
C ASP A 268 3.41 -8.47 -7.01
N ALA A 269 4.51 -8.18 -6.31
CA ALA A 269 5.86 -8.30 -6.82
C ALA A 269 6.14 -9.70 -7.41
N GLY A 270 6.66 -9.74 -8.64
CA GLY A 270 6.94 -10.99 -9.36
C GLY A 270 5.73 -11.64 -10.03
N ILE A 271 4.51 -11.10 -9.87
CA ILE A 271 3.32 -11.55 -10.60
C ILE A 271 3.23 -10.82 -11.96
N PRO A 272 2.93 -11.53 -13.07
CA PRO A 272 2.72 -10.90 -14.37
C PRO A 272 1.66 -9.78 -14.35
N ASP A 273 1.95 -8.70 -15.07
CA ASP A 273 1.13 -7.49 -15.17
C ASP A 273 0.81 -6.85 -13.81
N ALA A 274 1.70 -6.97 -12.82
CA ALA A 274 1.53 -6.37 -11.50
C ALA A 274 1.26 -4.86 -11.58
N HIS A 275 0.54 -4.34 -10.58
CA HIS A 275 0.24 -2.92 -10.48
C HIS A 275 1.38 -2.13 -9.84
N ASP A 276 1.39 -0.82 -10.06
CA ASP A 276 2.44 0.09 -9.62
C ASP A 276 1.96 1.10 -8.57
N ASP A 277 0.93 0.78 -7.81
CA ASP A 277 0.36 1.61 -6.75
C ASP A 277 0.85 1.20 -5.34
N PRO A 278 0.95 2.16 -4.39
CA PRO A 278 0.75 3.59 -4.55
C PRO A 278 2.02 4.31 -5.03
N GLN A 279 1.94 5.13 -6.09
CA GLN A 279 3.08 5.93 -6.55
C GLN A 279 3.24 7.25 -5.78
N ASN A 280 4.49 7.73 -5.68
CA ASN A 280 4.85 9.01 -5.03
C ASN A 280 4.33 9.14 -3.58
N PHE A 281 4.28 8.02 -2.85
CA PHE A 281 3.88 7.98 -1.44
C PHE A 281 5.00 8.53 -0.54
N ASP A 282 4.68 9.51 0.31
CA ASP A 282 5.61 10.03 1.31
C ASP A 282 5.44 9.28 2.64
N LEU A 283 6.31 8.28 2.85
CA LEU A 283 6.27 7.43 4.04
C LEU A 283 6.60 8.20 5.33
N ASN A 284 7.49 9.19 5.26
CA ASN A 284 7.86 10.02 6.42
C ASN A 284 6.71 10.91 6.83
N GLN A 285 6.07 11.56 5.86
CA GLN A 285 4.92 12.42 6.11
C GLN A 285 3.77 11.63 6.72
N TRP A 286 3.44 10.46 6.18
CA TRP A 286 2.38 9.62 6.73
C TRP A 286 2.69 9.14 8.16
N ALA A 287 3.93 8.68 8.43
CA ALA A 287 4.37 8.31 9.76
C ALA A 287 4.26 9.46 10.78
N SER A 288 4.57 10.69 10.35
CA SER A 288 4.41 11.89 11.16
C SER A 288 2.93 12.19 11.48
N LYS A 289 2.02 12.01 10.51
CA LYS A 289 0.58 12.15 10.75
C LYS A 289 0.07 11.09 11.74
N ILE A 290 0.52 9.84 11.66
CA ILE A 290 0.19 8.79 12.65
C ILE A 290 0.63 9.24 14.04
N ASN A 291 1.89 9.64 14.22
CA ASN A 291 2.39 10.08 15.52
C ASN A 291 1.59 11.26 16.08
N THR A 292 1.24 12.23 15.23
CA THR A 292 0.43 13.39 15.62
C THR A 292 -0.95 12.97 16.10
N LEU A 293 -1.65 12.14 15.32
CA LEU A 293 -2.99 11.64 15.68
C LEU A 293 -2.97 10.80 16.96
N VAL A 294 -2.00 9.89 17.10
CA VAL A 294 -1.83 9.06 18.31
C VAL A 294 -1.72 9.93 19.55
N ARG A 295 -0.86 10.96 19.51
CA ARG A 295 -0.70 11.90 20.63
C ARG A 295 -1.99 12.67 20.91
N SER A 296 -2.66 13.16 19.88
CA SER A 296 -3.93 13.88 20.01
C SER A 296 -5.04 13.02 20.63
N ILE A 297 -5.12 11.75 20.25
CA ILE A 297 -6.11 10.81 20.79
C ILE A 297 -5.78 10.46 22.24
N GLN A 298 -4.51 10.17 22.55
CA GLN A 298 -4.09 9.82 23.92
C GLN A 298 -4.20 10.98 24.90
N ALA A 299 -4.11 12.22 24.41
CA ALA A 299 -4.31 13.42 25.22
C ALA A 299 -5.77 13.67 25.61
N ILE A 300 -6.73 12.96 25.02
CA ILE A 300 -8.13 13.04 25.45
C ILE A 300 -8.27 12.35 26.80
N GLU A 301 -8.58 13.15 27.82
CA GLU A 301 -8.98 12.66 29.12
C GLU A 301 -10.28 11.87 28.98
N THR A 302 -10.25 10.59 29.34
CA THR A 302 -11.49 9.85 29.55
C THR A 302 -12.12 10.36 30.83
N THR A 303 -13.12 11.22 30.72
CA THR A 303 -14.03 11.45 31.85
C THR A 303 -14.69 10.13 32.17
N ASN A 304 -14.13 9.40 33.14
CA ASN A 304 -14.87 8.41 33.90
C ASN A 304 -16.05 9.17 34.51
N LYS A 305 -17.26 8.93 33.98
CA LYS A 305 -18.49 9.26 34.66
C LYS A 305 -19.38 8.03 34.62
N GLU A 306 -19.26 7.32 35.75
CA GLU A 306 -20.21 6.45 36.45
C GLU A 306 -20.69 5.18 35.72
#